data_AF-A0A0Q8N5T4-F1
#
_entry.id   AF-A0A0Q8N5T4-F1
#
_cell.length_a   1.000
_cell.length_b   1.000
_cell.length_c   1.000
_cell.angle_alpha   90.00
_cell.angle_beta   90.00
_cell.angle_gamma   90.00
#
_symmetry.space_group_name_H-M   'P 1'
#
loop_
_entity.id
_entity.type
_entity.pdbx_description
1 polymer ?
#
loop_
_entity_poly.entity_id
_entity_poly.type
_entity_poly.pdbx_seq_one_letter_code
_entity_poly.pdbx_strand_id
1 'polypeptide(L)'
;MANTGYKSFTLLERYYKDDDSSTGETKPNVVTDPDYIAPILDTTNCPPGARYYNTEQTKTIRKNSCSVGEIGTEVTLTAYVNQFVSDISVTDANNQAIAWLEENAQVYANNLGTCILNTPIISSGLSSDGMTINLSWIVPYDDVRITGYQLFRTNDLSSDNWTAYRSLNAPDVKSFSDNSLTPNTTYYYKVATRSAAGLSTSSNVTYQTTGNNSTGGSGGSGCFVEGTLITLPDGSKKAIEELHLDQLLLSAEIETLIDTNNASELYKWSSDSLLEKRITSPITKLTQKDAYKTIIVNDGLLEATPTHLQLIQRDDFWRFIALGDIQAGDNLYTINNEIIPVTSVAINLEKRRIFPLTLNPFHTYFANGILTHNYKEEENPNP
;
A
#
# COMPACT_ATOMS: atom_id res chain seq x y z
N MET A 1 -4.14 44.98 -37.28
CA MET A 1 -3.51 44.99 -38.62
C MET A 1 -2.46 46.08 -38.58
N ALA A 2 -1.20 45.73 -38.31
CA ALA A 2 -0.09 46.63 -38.54
C ALA A 2 -0.18 47.22 -39.96
N ASN A 3 0.09 48.53 -40.05
CA ASN A 3 0.23 49.21 -41.33
C ASN A 3 1.31 48.49 -42.16
N THR A 4 1.00 48.22 -43.44
CA THR A 4 1.94 47.57 -44.38
C THR A 4 3.09 48.51 -44.78
N GLY A 5 3.01 49.76 -44.36
CA GLY A 5 3.85 50.87 -44.77
C GLY A 5 3.54 51.41 -46.16
N TYR A 6 2.49 50.92 -46.81
CA TYR A 6 2.03 51.44 -48.09
C TYR A 6 1.05 52.59 -47.92
N LYS A 7 1.28 53.69 -48.65
CA LYS A 7 0.33 54.80 -48.79
C LYS A 7 -0.41 54.65 -50.10
N SER A 8 -1.74 54.71 -50.05
CA SER A 8 -2.57 54.87 -51.23
C SER A 8 -3.00 56.32 -51.38
N PHE A 9 -3.22 56.74 -52.63
CA PHE A 9 -3.78 58.05 -52.96
C PHE A 9 -5.20 57.84 -53.43
N THR A 10 -6.13 58.66 -52.95
CA THR A 10 -7.55 58.60 -53.38
C THR A 10 -7.82 59.45 -54.60
N LEU A 11 -7.02 60.50 -54.80
CA LEU A 11 -7.12 61.46 -55.90
C LEU A 11 -5.76 61.64 -56.58
N LEU A 12 -5.81 61.90 -57.88
CA LEU A 12 -4.70 62.37 -58.71
C LEU A 12 -4.97 63.84 -59.04
N GLU A 13 -3.94 64.68 -58.95
CA GLU A 13 -4.02 66.10 -59.29
C GLU A 13 -3.16 66.39 -60.53
N ARG A 14 -3.64 67.26 -61.42
CA ARG A 14 -2.93 67.61 -62.65
C ARG A 14 -1.99 68.81 -62.43
N TYR A 15 -0.79 68.74 -62.99
CA TYR A 15 0.26 69.74 -62.89
C TYR A 15 0.70 70.25 -64.27
N TYR A 16 1.16 71.51 -64.32
CA TYR A 16 1.78 72.09 -65.50
C TYR A 16 3.22 71.60 -65.64
N LYS A 17 3.64 71.20 -66.84
CA LYS A 17 4.95 70.57 -67.07
C LYS A 17 6.13 71.53 -67.07
N ASP A 18 5.87 72.82 -67.27
CA ASP A 18 6.87 73.87 -67.39
C ASP A 18 7.36 74.39 -66.03
N ASP A 19 6.51 74.38 -65.01
CA ASP A 19 6.85 74.90 -63.69
C ASP A 19 6.43 74.00 -62.50
N ASP A 20 5.86 72.83 -62.76
CA ASP A 20 5.28 71.93 -61.75
C ASP A 20 4.29 72.64 -60.82
N SER A 21 3.60 73.69 -61.30
CA SER A 21 2.52 74.32 -60.57
C SER A 21 1.23 73.49 -60.67
N SER A 22 0.48 73.42 -59.57
CA SER A 22 -0.80 72.72 -59.54
C SER A 22 -1.83 73.45 -60.39
N THR A 23 -2.61 72.68 -61.15
CA THR A 23 -3.78 73.20 -61.89
C THR A 23 -5.05 73.28 -61.03
N GLY A 24 -5.05 72.66 -59.84
CA GLY A 24 -6.21 72.50 -58.96
C GLY A 24 -7.25 71.46 -59.43
N GLU A 25 -7.10 70.88 -60.62
CA GLU A 25 -7.99 69.83 -61.11
C GLU A 25 -7.60 68.46 -60.55
N THR A 26 -8.57 67.73 -59.99
CA THR A 26 -8.38 66.38 -59.43
C THR A 26 -9.31 65.35 -60.05
N LYS A 27 -8.87 64.09 -60.09
CA LYS A 27 -9.67 62.92 -60.50
C LYS A 27 -9.44 61.73 -59.55
N PRO A 28 -10.36 60.74 -59.48
CA PRO A 28 -10.15 59.53 -58.67
C PRO A 28 -8.94 58.70 -59.11
N ASN A 29 -8.16 58.18 -58.17
CA ASN A 29 -7.06 57.25 -58.43
C ASN A 29 -7.58 55.80 -58.48
N VAL A 30 -8.05 55.34 -59.65
CA VAL A 30 -8.65 54.01 -59.83
C VAL A 30 -7.82 53.14 -60.77
N VAL A 31 -7.75 51.83 -60.50
CA VAL A 31 -6.88 50.87 -61.24
C VAL A 31 -7.16 50.76 -62.74
N THR A 32 -8.34 51.21 -63.19
CA THR A 32 -8.74 51.23 -64.61
C THR A 32 -8.27 52.49 -65.34
N ASP A 33 -7.75 53.49 -64.63
CA ASP A 33 -7.25 54.73 -65.21
C ASP A 33 -5.79 54.55 -65.67
N PRO A 34 -5.42 54.98 -66.90
CA PRO A 34 -4.03 54.92 -67.38
C PRO A 34 -3.01 55.64 -66.47
N ASP A 35 -3.45 56.66 -65.72
CA ASP A 35 -2.60 57.44 -64.82
C ASP A 35 -2.60 56.90 -63.38
N TYR A 36 -3.14 55.70 -63.14
CA TYR A 36 -3.23 55.08 -61.82
C TYR A 36 -1.86 55.02 -61.13
N ILE A 37 -1.81 55.55 -59.90
CA ILE A 37 -0.65 55.42 -59.02
C ILE A 37 -0.94 54.30 -58.01
N ALA A 38 -0.24 53.19 -58.19
CA ALA A 38 -0.27 52.08 -57.24
C ALA A 38 0.22 52.55 -55.85
N PRO A 39 -0.26 51.94 -54.75
CA PRO A 39 0.24 52.25 -53.42
C PRO A 39 1.77 52.16 -53.36
N ILE A 40 2.40 53.18 -52.78
CA ILE A 40 3.86 53.26 -52.65
C ILE A 40 4.29 52.95 -51.23
N LEU A 41 5.40 52.23 -51.07
CA LEU A 41 6.00 51.95 -49.76
C LEU A 41 6.66 53.23 -49.23
N ASP A 42 6.18 53.77 -48.11
CA ASP A 42 6.74 54.94 -47.43
C ASP A 42 7.28 54.55 -46.05
N THR A 43 8.52 54.07 -46.02
CA THR A 43 9.18 53.64 -44.78
C THR A 43 9.56 54.79 -43.84
N THR A 44 9.46 56.04 -44.30
CA THR A 44 9.87 57.25 -43.57
C THR A 44 8.74 57.85 -42.76
N ASN A 45 7.56 58.02 -43.37
CA ASN A 45 6.41 58.66 -42.72
C ASN A 45 5.29 57.66 -42.39
N CYS A 46 5.38 56.42 -42.91
CA CYS A 46 4.48 55.32 -42.57
C CYS A 46 5.32 54.03 -42.45
N PRO A 47 6.29 53.94 -41.52
CA PRO A 47 7.09 52.72 -41.39
C PRO A 47 6.16 51.51 -41.19
N PRO A 48 6.43 50.37 -41.86
CA PRO A 48 5.69 49.14 -41.60
C PRO A 48 5.76 48.80 -40.12
N GLY A 49 4.61 48.48 -39.52
CA GLY A 49 4.58 48.05 -38.13
C GLY A 49 5.41 46.78 -37.93
N ALA A 50 6.18 46.73 -36.84
CA ALA A 50 6.95 45.55 -36.50
C ALA A 50 6.01 44.36 -36.28
N ARG A 51 6.26 43.26 -37.00
CA ARG A 51 5.56 41.99 -36.79
C ARG A 51 6.45 41.06 -36.00
N TYR A 52 5.92 40.57 -34.90
CA TYR A 52 6.60 39.63 -34.03
C TYR A 52 5.91 38.28 -34.15
N TYR A 53 6.71 37.25 -34.36
CA TYR A 53 6.24 35.89 -34.54
C TYR A 53 6.49 35.09 -33.27
N ASN A 54 5.62 34.12 -33.01
CA ASN A 54 5.87 33.19 -31.91
C ASN A 54 7.10 32.32 -32.18
N THR A 55 7.82 31.98 -31.13
CA THR A 55 8.71 30.82 -31.10
C THR A 55 7.88 29.56 -30.91
N GLU A 56 8.47 28.39 -31.17
CA GLU A 56 7.79 27.11 -30.92
C GLU A 56 7.30 27.04 -29.47
N GLN A 57 6.03 26.70 -29.29
CA GLN A 57 5.42 26.44 -27.99
C GLN A 57 4.81 25.04 -28.03
N THR A 58 4.86 24.32 -26.91
CA THR A 58 4.31 22.96 -26.83
C THR A 58 3.47 22.80 -25.58
N LYS A 59 2.43 21.98 -25.68
CA LYS A 59 1.65 21.55 -24.52
C LYS A 59 1.40 20.04 -24.58
N THR A 60 1.86 19.34 -23.56
CA THR A 60 1.65 17.90 -23.39
C THR A 60 0.47 17.66 -22.46
N ILE A 61 -0.54 16.93 -22.92
CA ILE A 61 -1.74 16.59 -22.15
C ILE A 61 -2.07 15.12 -22.32
N ARG A 62 -2.62 14.52 -21.27
CA ARG A 62 -3.11 13.15 -21.28
C ARG A 62 -4.53 13.09 -21.85
N LYS A 63 -4.82 12.10 -22.69
CA LYS A 63 -6.19 11.77 -23.09
C LYS A 63 -7.03 11.46 -21.84
N ASN A 64 -8.18 12.13 -21.71
CA ASN A 64 -9.06 11.99 -20.54
C ASN A 64 -10.43 11.36 -20.86
N SER A 65 -10.63 10.95 -22.12
CA SER A 65 -11.84 10.32 -22.65
C SER A 65 -11.76 8.79 -22.70
N CYS A 66 -10.97 8.18 -21.82
CA CYS A 66 -10.85 6.72 -21.72
C CYS A 66 -11.93 6.09 -20.84
N SER A 67 -12.21 4.80 -21.05
CA SER A 67 -13.17 4.06 -20.23
C SER A 67 -12.64 3.82 -18.82
N VAL A 68 -13.51 3.37 -17.92
CA VAL A 68 -13.15 3.07 -16.53
C VAL A 68 -12.07 1.99 -16.49
N GLY A 69 -10.98 2.24 -15.75
CA GLY A 69 -9.84 1.32 -15.65
C GLY A 69 -8.76 1.50 -16.71
N GLU A 70 -8.92 2.48 -17.60
CA GLU A 70 -7.91 2.85 -18.58
C GLU A 70 -7.28 4.21 -18.26
N ILE A 71 -6.03 4.37 -18.67
CA ILE A 71 -5.32 5.64 -18.64
C ILE A 71 -4.99 6.06 -20.08
N GLY A 72 -5.16 7.34 -20.39
CA GLY A 72 -4.77 7.86 -21.69
C GLY A 72 -3.25 7.96 -21.81
N THR A 73 -2.74 7.89 -23.04
CA THR A 73 -1.37 8.32 -23.34
C THR A 73 -1.25 9.84 -23.30
N GLU A 74 -0.03 10.32 -23.08
CA GLU A 74 0.30 11.73 -23.25
C GLU A 74 0.51 12.03 -24.73
N VAL A 75 0.00 13.18 -25.16
CA VAL A 75 0.12 13.69 -26.52
C VAL A 75 0.58 15.14 -26.44
N THR A 76 1.59 15.49 -27.23
CA THR A 76 2.11 16.86 -27.33
C THR A 76 1.49 17.55 -28.53
N LEU A 77 0.76 18.64 -28.26
CA LEU A 77 0.36 19.59 -29.29
C LEU A 77 1.44 20.66 -29.43
N THR A 78 1.82 20.96 -30.67
CA THR A 78 2.88 21.93 -30.99
C THR A 78 2.29 23.10 -31.76
N ALA A 79 2.53 24.31 -31.25
CA ALA A 79 2.41 25.54 -32.01
C ALA A 79 3.78 25.84 -32.63
N TYR A 80 3.92 25.58 -33.93
CA TYR A 80 5.20 25.75 -34.62
C TYR A 80 5.61 27.23 -34.68
N VAL A 81 6.89 27.47 -34.93
CA VAL A 81 7.41 28.82 -35.17
C VAL A 81 6.62 29.54 -36.26
N ASN A 82 6.41 30.85 -36.11
CA ASN A 82 5.72 31.70 -37.08
C ASN A 82 4.24 31.37 -37.36
N GLN A 83 3.60 30.54 -36.52
CA GLN A 83 2.20 30.19 -36.63
C GLN A 83 1.27 31.32 -36.13
N PHE A 84 1.73 32.11 -35.15
CA PHE A 84 1.03 33.24 -34.54
C PHE A 84 1.85 34.52 -34.72
N VAL A 85 1.15 35.63 -34.94
CA VAL A 85 1.75 36.95 -35.18
C VAL A 85 1.12 38.00 -34.28
N SER A 86 1.96 38.87 -33.73
CA SER A 86 1.56 40.02 -32.94
C SER A 86 2.19 41.29 -33.48
N ASP A 87 1.45 42.39 -33.38
CA ASP A 87 1.94 43.74 -33.68
C ASP A 87 2.62 44.37 -32.43
N ILE A 88 2.72 43.65 -31.30
CA ILE A 88 3.20 44.15 -30.00
C ILE A 88 4.61 43.63 -29.67
N SER A 89 4.79 42.31 -29.54
CA SER A 89 6.07 41.68 -29.18
C SER A 89 6.06 40.17 -29.43
N VAL A 90 7.24 39.54 -29.38
CA VAL A 90 7.37 38.07 -29.43
C VAL A 90 6.66 37.42 -28.25
N THR A 91 6.72 38.04 -27.06
CA THR A 91 6.01 37.57 -25.87
C THR A 91 4.50 37.55 -26.08
N ASP A 92 3.94 38.58 -26.71
CA ASP A 92 2.51 38.61 -27.00
C ASP A 92 2.12 37.53 -28.03
N ALA A 93 2.91 37.35 -29.10
CA ALA A 93 2.69 36.27 -30.06
C ALA A 93 2.79 34.87 -29.40
N ASN A 94 3.73 34.69 -28.47
CA ASN A 94 3.86 33.47 -27.66
C ASN A 94 2.65 33.27 -26.74
N ASN A 95 2.14 34.33 -26.10
CA ASN A 95 0.93 34.24 -25.26
C ASN A 95 -0.29 33.84 -26.09
N GLN A 96 -0.43 34.33 -27.33
CA GLN A 96 -1.49 33.88 -28.24
C GLN A 96 -1.33 32.40 -28.61
N ALA A 97 -0.11 31.94 -28.90
CA ALA A 97 0.17 30.53 -29.15
C ALA A 97 -0.14 29.64 -27.94
N ILE A 98 0.22 30.09 -26.73
CA ILE A 98 -0.10 29.40 -25.47
C ILE A 98 -1.62 29.36 -25.24
N ALA A 99 -2.35 30.45 -25.45
CA ALA A 99 -3.80 30.48 -25.31
C ALA A 99 -4.49 29.47 -26.25
N TRP A 100 -4.03 29.38 -27.49
CA TRP A 100 -4.51 28.37 -28.43
C TRP A 100 -4.19 26.93 -27.95
N LEU A 101 -2.98 26.68 -27.44
CA LEU A 101 -2.63 25.39 -26.85
C LEU A 101 -3.53 25.03 -25.65
N GLU A 102 -3.81 26.00 -24.77
CA GLU A 102 -4.70 25.82 -23.62
C GLU A 102 -6.11 25.37 -24.03
N GLU A 103 -6.67 25.98 -25.08
CA GLU A 103 -8.02 25.70 -25.57
C GLU A 103 -8.11 24.38 -26.36
N ASN A 104 -7.06 23.99 -27.10
CA ASN A 104 -7.13 22.91 -28.08
C ASN A 104 -6.45 21.61 -27.66
N ALA A 105 -5.48 21.65 -26.72
CA ALA A 105 -4.65 20.48 -26.40
C ALA A 105 -5.46 19.27 -25.90
N GLN A 106 -6.54 19.47 -25.14
CA GLN A 106 -7.33 18.35 -24.62
C GLN A 106 -8.11 17.62 -25.72
N VAL A 107 -8.73 18.37 -26.66
CA VAL A 107 -9.44 17.80 -27.82
C VAL A 107 -8.45 17.05 -28.71
N TYR A 108 -7.28 17.64 -28.95
CA TYR A 108 -6.21 17.01 -29.72
C TYR A 108 -5.74 15.69 -29.09
N ALA A 109 -5.44 15.69 -27.78
CA ALA A 109 -5.07 14.49 -27.03
C ALA A 109 -6.18 13.44 -27.04
N ASN A 110 -7.45 13.85 -26.98
CA ASN A 110 -8.58 12.93 -27.06
C ASN A 110 -8.75 12.28 -28.44
N ASN A 111 -8.38 12.95 -29.53
CA ASN A 111 -8.48 12.39 -30.88
C ASN A 111 -7.29 11.49 -31.26
N LEU A 112 -6.08 11.82 -30.81
CA LEU A 112 -4.86 11.10 -31.21
C LEU A 112 -4.30 10.16 -30.15
N GLY A 113 -4.61 10.40 -28.87
CA GLY A 113 -4.13 9.57 -27.78
C GLY A 113 -4.78 8.19 -27.81
N THR A 114 -4.06 7.21 -27.27
CA THR A 114 -4.58 5.85 -27.08
C THR A 114 -4.95 5.64 -25.61
N CYS A 115 -5.88 4.73 -25.36
CA CYS A 115 -6.20 4.29 -24.00
C CYS A 115 -5.46 2.99 -23.75
N ILE A 116 -4.70 2.95 -22.65
CA ILE A 116 -3.98 1.78 -22.21
C ILE A 116 -4.58 1.29 -20.89
N LEU A 117 -4.56 -0.02 -20.71
CA LEU A 117 -5.13 -0.65 -19.54
C LEU A 117 -4.32 -0.28 -18.30
N ASN A 118 -4.95 0.30 -17.28
CA ASN A 118 -4.30 0.62 -16.00
C ASN A 118 -4.59 -0.48 -14.96
N THR A 119 -4.38 -1.73 -15.36
CA THR A 119 -4.56 -2.89 -14.49
C THR A 119 -3.44 -2.98 -13.47
N PRO A 120 -3.74 -3.16 -12.18
CA PRO A 120 -2.73 -3.52 -11.20
C PRO A 120 -2.07 -4.86 -11.56
N ILE A 121 -0.86 -5.05 -11.06
CA ILE A 121 -0.16 -6.33 -11.10
C ILE A 121 0.00 -6.78 -9.65
N ILE A 122 -0.57 -7.94 -9.30
CA ILE A 122 -0.56 -8.47 -7.93
C ILE A 122 0.40 -9.65 -7.81
N SER A 123 1.06 -9.73 -6.66
CA SER A 123 1.85 -10.86 -6.20
C SER A 123 1.45 -11.25 -4.78
N SER A 124 1.69 -12.51 -4.43
CA SER A 124 1.46 -13.04 -3.08
C SER A 124 2.70 -13.75 -2.55
N GLY A 125 2.86 -13.71 -1.24
CA GLY A 125 3.81 -14.52 -0.49
C GLY A 125 3.13 -15.14 0.72
N LEU A 126 3.40 -16.42 0.97
CA LEU A 126 2.99 -17.06 2.21
C LEU A 126 4.01 -16.71 3.30
N SER A 127 3.52 -16.28 4.46
CA SER A 127 4.33 -16.12 5.66
C SER A 127 5.00 -17.43 6.07
N SER A 128 6.05 -17.33 6.88
CA SER A 128 6.77 -18.49 7.44
C SER A 128 5.93 -19.37 8.36
N ASP A 129 4.80 -18.88 8.88
CA ASP A 129 3.84 -19.65 9.67
C ASP A 129 2.82 -20.43 8.79
N GLY A 130 2.80 -20.19 7.48
CA GLY A 130 1.91 -20.88 6.54
C GLY A 130 0.43 -20.47 6.59
N MET A 131 0.08 -19.47 7.41
CA MET A 131 -1.30 -19.09 7.74
C MET A 131 -1.62 -17.62 7.46
N THR A 132 -0.67 -16.85 6.91
CA THR A 132 -0.88 -15.51 6.41
C THR A 132 -0.46 -15.41 4.95
N ILE A 133 -1.36 -14.91 4.10
CA ILE A 133 -1.02 -14.57 2.72
C ILE A 133 -0.81 -13.06 2.64
N ASN A 134 0.44 -12.66 2.42
CA ASN A 134 0.82 -11.28 2.19
C ASN A 134 0.69 -10.97 0.71
N LEU A 135 -0.17 -10.01 0.38
CA LEU A 135 -0.42 -9.51 -0.97
C LEU A 135 0.28 -8.18 -1.15
N SER A 136 0.87 -7.99 -2.33
CA SER A 136 1.41 -6.71 -2.78
C SER A 136 1.04 -6.48 -4.23
N TRP A 137 0.82 -5.22 -4.62
CA TRP A 137 0.54 -4.88 -6.01
C TRP A 137 1.12 -3.55 -6.41
N ILE A 138 1.41 -3.43 -7.70
CA ILE A 138 1.83 -2.19 -8.34
C ILE A 138 0.80 -1.76 -9.38
N VAL A 139 0.72 -0.45 -9.63
CA VAL A 139 -0.07 0.10 -10.73
C VAL A 139 0.93 0.61 -11.78
N PRO A 140 0.85 0.17 -13.05
CA PRO A 140 1.86 0.54 -14.06
C PRO A 140 1.96 2.05 -14.33
N TYR A 141 0.87 2.78 -14.11
CA TYR A 141 0.81 4.22 -14.32
C TYR A 141 0.12 4.93 -13.15
N ASP A 142 0.73 6.01 -12.68
CA ASP A 142 0.13 6.86 -11.66
C ASP A 142 -1.15 7.50 -12.18
N ASP A 143 -2.23 7.34 -11.42
CA ASP A 143 -3.54 7.91 -11.73
C ASP A 143 -4.14 8.52 -10.46
N VAL A 144 -4.15 9.86 -10.41
CA VAL A 144 -4.68 10.65 -9.29
C VAL A 144 -6.17 10.43 -9.02
N ARG A 145 -6.89 9.78 -9.94
CA ARG A 145 -8.31 9.44 -9.80
C ARG A 145 -8.51 8.17 -8.96
N ILE A 146 -7.46 7.40 -8.68
CA ILE A 146 -7.54 6.22 -7.83
C ILE A 146 -7.82 6.68 -6.39
N THR A 147 -8.87 6.12 -5.79
CA THR A 147 -9.27 6.37 -4.41
C THR A 147 -9.09 5.14 -3.52
N GLY A 148 -8.74 3.98 -4.09
CA GLY A 148 -8.48 2.78 -3.31
C GLY A 148 -8.43 1.45 -4.07
N TYR A 149 -8.33 0.40 -3.25
CA TYR A 149 -8.27 -1.05 -3.45
C TYR A 149 -9.61 -1.79 -3.44
N GLN A 150 -9.96 -2.63 -4.43
CA GLN A 150 -10.88 -3.74 -4.21
C GLN A 150 -10.18 -5.08 -4.42
N LEU A 151 -10.02 -5.84 -3.34
CA LEU A 151 -9.52 -7.21 -3.36
C LEU A 151 -10.67 -8.20 -3.54
N PHE A 152 -10.44 -9.14 -4.44
CA PHE A 152 -11.31 -10.28 -4.67
C PHE A 152 -10.61 -11.55 -4.24
N ARG A 153 -11.37 -12.49 -3.69
CA ARG A 153 -10.87 -13.78 -3.22
C ARG A 153 -11.81 -14.91 -3.66
N THR A 154 -11.24 -16.04 -4.04
CA THR A 154 -11.96 -17.30 -4.20
C THR A 154 -11.08 -18.47 -3.74
N ASN A 155 -11.69 -19.58 -3.34
CA ASN A 155 -11.02 -20.87 -3.09
C ASN A 155 -11.22 -21.86 -4.24
N ASP A 156 -11.98 -21.47 -5.28
CA ASP A 156 -12.25 -22.27 -6.46
C ASP A 156 -12.11 -21.38 -7.71
N LEU A 157 -11.02 -21.59 -8.45
CA LEU A 157 -10.75 -20.85 -9.67
C LEU A 157 -11.61 -21.35 -10.84
N SER A 158 -12.25 -22.52 -10.74
CA SER A 158 -12.98 -23.13 -11.85
C SER A 158 -14.35 -22.50 -12.11
N SER A 159 -14.93 -21.82 -11.12
CA SER A 159 -16.30 -21.31 -11.20
C SER A 159 -16.41 -19.81 -11.54
N ASP A 160 -15.30 -19.10 -11.76
CA ASP A 160 -15.19 -17.63 -11.90
C ASP A 160 -16.00 -16.83 -10.86
N ASN A 161 -16.35 -17.46 -9.74
CA ASN A 161 -17.12 -16.88 -8.65
C ASN A 161 -16.18 -16.16 -7.69
N TRP A 162 -15.98 -14.88 -7.91
CA TRP A 162 -15.12 -14.02 -7.09
C TRP A 162 -15.92 -13.32 -6.00
N THR A 163 -15.53 -13.50 -4.74
CA THR A 163 -16.10 -12.73 -3.62
C THR A 163 -15.37 -11.39 -3.50
N ALA A 164 -16.12 -10.28 -3.38
CA ALA A 164 -15.58 -8.97 -3.04
C ALA A 164 -15.12 -8.96 -1.57
N TYR A 165 -13.90 -9.46 -1.34
CA TYR A 165 -13.39 -9.78 -0.01
C TYR A 165 -13.03 -8.54 0.81
N ARG A 166 -12.29 -7.58 0.24
CA ARG A 166 -11.86 -6.40 1.00
C ARG A 166 -11.77 -5.13 0.18
N SER A 167 -12.38 -4.08 0.72
CA SER A 167 -12.26 -2.71 0.23
C SER A 167 -11.24 -1.93 1.06
N LEU A 168 -10.27 -1.30 0.40
CA LEU A 168 -9.21 -0.47 0.99
C LEU A 168 -9.40 0.97 0.50
N ASN A 169 -9.67 1.90 1.41
CA ASN A 169 -10.05 3.28 1.07
C ASN A 169 -8.86 4.24 1.14
N ALA A 170 -7.74 3.87 0.51
CA ALA A 170 -6.55 4.70 0.44
C ALA A 170 -5.76 4.41 -0.84
N PRO A 171 -5.41 5.42 -1.65
CA PRO A 171 -4.67 5.22 -2.90
C PRO A 171 -3.24 4.72 -2.68
N ASP A 172 -2.62 5.07 -1.55
CA ASP A 172 -1.24 4.73 -1.23
C ASP A 172 -1.06 3.33 -0.64
N VAL A 173 -2.16 2.66 -0.25
CA VAL A 173 -2.10 1.28 0.26
C VAL A 173 -1.92 0.32 -0.91
N LYS A 174 -0.72 -0.26 -1.02
CA LYS A 174 -0.32 -1.19 -2.09
C LYS A 174 -0.06 -2.63 -1.60
N SER A 175 -0.47 -2.94 -0.37
CA SER A 175 -0.29 -4.25 0.25
C SER A 175 -1.45 -4.59 1.19
N PHE A 176 -1.63 -5.89 1.44
CA PHE A 176 -2.63 -6.40 2.38
C PHE A 176 -2.20 -7.77 2.92
N SER A 177 -2.42 -8.03 4.21
CA SER A 177 -2.17 -9.34 4.83
C SER A 177 -3.51 -10.01 5.15
N ASP A 178 -3.78 -11.15 4.51
CA ASP A 178 -4.94 -11.99 4.80
C ASP A 178 -4.58 -13.06 5.83
N ASN A 179 -5.17 -12.94 7.02
CA ASN A 179 -5.00 -13.88 8.14
C ASN A 179 -6.26 -14.72 8.38
N SER A 180 -7.29 -14.56 7.54
CA SER A 180 -8.61 -15.20 7.68
C SER A 180 -8.72 -16.42 6.77
N LEU A 181 -7.79 -17.36 6.95
CA LEU A 181 -7.56 -18.46 6.03
C LEU A 181 -7.81 -19.82 6.69
N THR A 182 -8.37 -20.75 5.92
CA THR A 182 -8.44 -22.15 6.32
C THR A 182 -7.16 -22.87 5.91
N PRO A 183 -6.63 -23.79 6.74
CA PRO A 183 -5.47 -24.59 6.39
C PRO A 183 -5.72 -25.51 5.18
N ASN A 184 -4.64 -25.94 4.53
CA ASN A 184 -4.66 -26.78 3.33
C ASN A 184 -5.63 -26.30 2.24
N THR A 185 -5.80 -24.99 2.13
CA THR A 185 -6.77 -24.37 1.22
C THR A 185 -6.03 -23.44 0.28
N THR A 186 -6.27 -23.60 -1.02
CA THR A 186 -5.72 -22.70 -2.01
C THR A 186 -6.63 -21.50 -2.16
N TYR A 187 -6.08 -20.32 -1.92
CA TYR A 187 -6.78 -19.05 -2.12
C TYR A 187 -6.20 -18.34 -3.33
N TYR A 188 -7.09 -17.88 -4.19
CA TYR A 188 -6.78 -17.08 -5.37
C TYR A 188 -7.20 -15.64 -5.12
N TYR A 189 -6.36 -14.71 -5.53
CA TYR A 189 -6.57 -13.28 -5.35
C TYR A 189 -6.40 -12.54 -6.67
N LYS A 190 -7.22 -11.50 -6.84
CA LYS A 190 -7.02 -10.45 -7.83
C LYS A 190 -7.43 -9.11 -7.21
N VAL A 191 -6.89 -8.02 -7.73
CA VAL A 191 -7.19 -6.67 -7.24
C VAL A 191 -7.60 -5.77 -8.41
N ALA A 192 -8.58 -4.90 -8.17
CA ALA A 192 -8.95 -3.82 -9.08
C ALA A 192 -8.73 -2.47 -8.40
N THR A 193 -8.33 -1.46 -9.15
CA THR A 193 -8.32 -0.09 -8.63
C THR A 193 -9.76 0.41 -8.53
N ARG A 194 -10.01 1.33 -7.62
CA ARG A 194 -11.28 2.03 -7.49
C ARG A 194 -11.11 3.52 -7.72
N SER A 195 -12.07 4.11 -8.40
CA SER A 195 -12.20 5.55 -8.63
C SER A 195 -13.65 5.99 -8.46
N ALA A 196 -13.92 7.29 -8.63
CA ALA A 196 -15.29 7.81 -8.70
C ALA A 196 -16.10 7.20 -9.86
N ALA A 197 -15.44 6.68 -10.91
CA ALA A 197 -16.08 6.07 -12.06
C ALA A 197 -16.38 4.56 -11.87
N GLY A 198 -15.93 3.96 -10.77
CA GLY A 198 -16.10 2.53 -10.48
C GLY A 198 -14.78 1.77 -10.40
N LEU A 199 -14.87 0.45 -10.57
CA LEU A 199 -13.71 -0.46 -10.53
C LEU A 199 -13.06 -0.58 -11.92
N SER A 200 -11.73 -0.65 -11.94
CA SER A 200 -10.99 -1.04 -13.13
C SER A 200 -11.23 -2.52 -13.48
N THR A 201 -10.72 -2.91 -14.64
CA THR A 201 -10.35 -4.31 -14.90
C THR A 201 -9.43 -4.83 -13.80
N SER A 202 -9.62 -6.09 -13.42
CA SER A 202 -8.82 -6.73 -12.37
C SER A 202 -7.41 -7.07 -12.85
N SER A 203 -6.48 -7.17 -11.91
CA SER A 203 -5.12 -7.66 -12.11
C SER A 203 -5.06 -9.09 -12.65
N ASN A 204 -3.84 -9.57 -12.90
CA ASN A 204 -3.56 -11.00 -12.93
C ASN A 204 -4.05 -11.69 -11.64
N VAL A 205 -4.21 -13.02 -11.72
CA VAL A 205 -4.50 -13.84 -10.55
C VAL A 205 -3.18 -14.28 -9.91
N THR A 206 -3.10 -14.20 -8.59
CA THR A 206 -2.06 -14.83 -7.78
C THR A 206 -2.70 -15.82 -6.81
N TYR A 207 -1.95 -16.80 -6.33
CA TYR A 207 -2.49 -17.78 -5.39
C TYR A 207 -1.43 -18.26 -4.40
N GLN A 208 -1.88 -18.67 -3.22
CA GLN A 208 -1.09 -19.47 -2.31
C GLN A 208 -1.97 -20.59 -1.76
N THR A 209 -1.33 -21.72 -1.47
CA THR A 209 -1.93 -22.78 -0.67
C THR A 209 -1.46 -22.60 0.75
N THR A 210 -2.39 -22.42 1.68
CA THR A 210 -2.06 -22.40 3.11
C THR A 210 -1.47 -23.73 3.53
N GLY A 211 -0.61 -23.69 4.54
CA GLY A 211 -0.02 -24.89 5.12
C GLY A 211 -1.10 -25.88 5.59
N ASN A 212 -0.74 -27.17 5.63
CA ASN A 212 -1.64 -28.21 6.14
C ASN A 212 -2.14 -27.84 7.54
N ASN A 213 -3.35 -28.30 7.92
CA ASN A 213 -3.83 -28.20 9.31
C ASN A 213 -3.08 -29.14 10.26
N SER A 214 -1.76 -29.21 10.12
CA SER A 214 -0.85 -29.78 11.08
C SER A 214 -0.53 -28.69 12.11
N THR A 215 -1.58 -28.18 12.77
CA THR A 215 -1.53 -27.36 13.99
C THR A 215 -0.35 -26.39 14.08
N GLY A 216 -0.20 -25.51 13.08
CA GLY A 216 0.44 -24.21 13.28
C GLY A 216 -0.58 -23.27 13.91
N GLY A 217 -0.91 -23.49 15.18
CA GLY A 217 -2.03 -22.86 15.87
C GLY A 217 -1.89 -21.34 15.96
N SER A 218 -2.62 -20.63 15.10
CA SER A 218 -3.03 -19.25 15.35
C SER A 218 -4.49 -19.28 15.79
N GLY A 219 -4.71 -19.12 17.10
CA GLY A 219 -6.03 -19.12 17.72
C GLY A 219 -6.29 -20.24 18.72
N GLY A 220 -5.38 -20.46 19.69
CA GLY A 220 -5.69 -21.28 20.85
C GLY A 220 -4.46 -21.91 21.50
N SER A 221 -4.03 -21.33 22.63
CA SER A 221 -3.08 -21.91 23.60
C SER A 221 -1.71 -22.28 23.03
N GLY A 222 -0.68 -21.55 23.46
CA GLY A 222 0.69 -22.04 23.38
C GLY A 222 0.87 -23.33 24.16
N CYS A 223 1.41 -24.39 23.57
CA CYS A 223 1.47 -25.71 24.23
C CYS A 223 2.89 -26.22 24.38
N PHE A 224 3.23 -26.73 25.57
CA PHE A 224 4.46 -27.46 25.83
C PHE A 224 4.37 -28.92 25.40
N VAL A 225 5.54 -29.50 25.09
CA VAL A 225 5.68 -30.92 24.71
C VAL A 225 5.64 -31.86 25.92
N GLU A 226 5.43 -33.15 25.67
CA GLU A 226 5.59 -34.20 26.70
C GLU A 226 6.94 -34.11 27.42
N GLY A 227 6.96 -34.49 28.70
CA GLY A 227 8.15 -34.45 29.56
C GLY A 227 8.42 -33.07 30.18
N THR A 228 7.71 -32.01 29.76
CA THR A 228 7.81 -30.71 30.41
C THR A 228 7.36 -30.81 31.87
N LEU A 229 8.20 -30.39 32.81
CA LEU A 229 7.94 -30.46 34.24
C LEU A 229 7.20 -29.23 34.74
N ILE A 230 5.96 -29.41 35.19
CA ILE A 230 5.12 -28.36 35.73
C ILE A 230 5.20 -28.35 37.26
N THR A 231 5.42 -27.17 37.84
CA THR A 231 5.54 -27.01 39.29
C THR A 231 4.17 -26.96 39.97
N LEU A 232 4.01 -27.75 41.04
CA LEU A 232 2.84 -27.79 41.90
C LEU A 232 2.99 -26.84 43.11
N PRO A 233 1.90 -26.50 43.83
CA PRO A 233 1.95 -25.56 44.95
C PRO A 233 2.89 -25.96 46.10
N ASP A 234 3.15 -27.26 46.29
CA ASP A 234 4.08 -27.78 47.30
C ASP A 234 5.55 -27.76 46.85
N GLY A 235 5.82 -27.25 45.65
CA GLY A 235 7.15 -27.19 45.03
C GLY A 235 7.56 -28.49 44.33
N SER A 236 6.77 -29.55 44.43
CA SER A 236 6.99 -30.76 43.63
C SER A 236 6.75 -30.49 42.14
N LYS A 237 7.32 -31.34 41.29
CA LYS A 237 7.21 -31.21 39.83
C LYS A 237 6.53 -32.45 39.27
N LYS A 238 5.66 -32.25 38.29
CA LYS A 238 4.98 -33.33 37.57
C LYS A 238 5.14 -33.15 36.07
N ALA A 239 5.31 -34.24 35.33
CA ALA A 239 5.31 -34.16 33.87
C ALA A 239 3.93 -33.69 33.37
N ILE A 240 3.93 -32.87 32.32
CA ILE A 240 2.71 -32.23 31.82
C ILE A 240 1.65 -33.24 31.37
N GLU A 241 2.07 -34.39 30.86
CA GLU A 241 1.20 -35.50 30.45
C GLU A 241 0.55 -36.25 31.62
N GLU A 242 1.05 -36.08 32.84
CA GLU A 242 0.50 -36.68 34.05
C GLU A 242 -0.43 -35.74 34.82
N LEU A 243 -0.69 -34.54 34.29
CA LEU A 243 -1.62 -33.60 34.87
C LEU A 243 -3.07 -34.02 34.61
N HIS A 244 -3.98 -33.55 35.46
CA HIS A 244 -5.41 -33.81 35.34
C HIS A 244 -6.22 -32.53 35.56
N LEU A 245 -7.48 -32.53 35.12
CA LEU A 245 -8.42 -31.43 35.41
C LEU A 245 -8.53 -31.18 36.92
N ASP A 246 -8.77 -29.92 37.29
CA ASP A 246 -8.86 -29.40 38.66
C ASP A 246 -7.56 -29.49 39.48
N GLN A 247 -6.48 -30.03 38.92
CA GLN A 247 -5.18 -30.04 39.59
C GLN A 247 -4.67 -28.60 39.76
N LEU A 248 -4.26 -28.26 40.99
CA LEU A 248 -3.68 -26.96 41.29
C LEU A 248 -2.23 -26.91 40.80
N LEU A 249 -1.89 -25.84 40.10
CA LEU A 249 -0.52 -25.50 39.72
C LEU A 249 -0.01 -24.33 40.55
N LEU A 250 1.31 -24.25 40.70
CA LEU A 250 1.94 -23.02 41.17
C LEU A 250 1.90 -21.97 40.06
N SER A 251 1.25 -20.86 40.36
CA SER A 251 1.05 -19.71 39.46
C SER A 251 1.69 -18.45 40.06
N ALA A 252 1.75 -17.38 39.26
CA ALA A 252 2.33 -16.11 39.70
C ALA A 252 1.51 -14.92 39.16
N GLU A 253 0.91 -14.14 40.04
CA GLU A 253 0.27 -12.88 39.66
C GLU A 253 1.36 -11.82 39.49
N ILE A 254 1.45 -11.22 38.30
CA ILE A 254 2.39 -10.13 38.02
C ILE A 254 1.68 -8.81 38.31
N GLU A 255 2.20 -8.00 39.23
CA GLU A 255 1.49 -6.86 39.82
C GLU A 255 1.01 -5.81 38.80
N THR A 256 1.80 -5.58 37.76
CA THR A 256 1.49 -4.59 36.70
C THR A 256 0.77 -5.19 35.50
N LEU A 257 0.52 -6.50 35.48
CA LEU A 257 -0.12 -7.20 34.38
C LEU A 257 -1.61 -7.39 34.65
N ILE A 258 -2.46 -6.84 33.78
CA ILE A 258 -3.87 -7.23 33.75
C ILE A 258 -3.94 -8.58 33.05
N ASP A 259 -4.05 -9.64 33.84
CA ASP A 259 -4.15 -10.99 33.30
C ASP A 259 -5.39 -11.13 32.40
N THR A 260 -5.20 -11.66 31.21
CA THR A 260 -6.20 -11.67 30.15
C THR A 260 -6.01 -12.87 29.25
N ASN A 261 -7.11 -13.29 28.64
CA ASN A 261 -7.12 -14.37 27.65
C ASN A 261 -6.84 -13.88 26.22
N ASN A 262 -6.43 -12.62 26.06
CA ASN A 262 -6.15 -12.01 24.77
C ASN A 262 -4.65 -11.79 24.57
N ALA A 263 -4.03 -12.61 23.71
CA ALA A 263 -2.61 -12.49 23.36
C ALA A 263 -2.25 -11.09 22.81
N SER A 264 -3.15 -10.43 22.08
CA SER A 264 -2.90 -9.08 21.54
C SER A 264 -2.82 -8.02 22.63
N GLU A 265 -3.50 -8.20 23.76
CA GLU A 265 -3.37 -7.32 24.92
C GLU A 265 -2.10 -7.63 25.71
N LEU A 266 -1.73 -8.91 25.83
CA LEU A 266 -0.46 -9.33 26.46
C LEU A 266 0.77 -8.82 25.70
N TYR A 267 0.73 -8.81 24.36
CA TYR A 267 1.81 -8.26 23.52
C TYR A 267 1.99 -6.74 23.65
N LYS A 268 0.96 -6.01 24.12
CA LYS A 268 1.05 -4.57 24.40
C LYS A 268 1.66 -4.29 25.78
N TRP A 269 1.62 -5.26 26.68
CA TRP A 269 2.15 -5.10 28.02
C TRP A 269 3.68 -5.13 28.01
N SER A 270 4.28 -4.20 28.74
CA SER A 270 5.70 -4.20 29.06
C SER A 270 5.95 -3.57 30.43
N SER A 271 7.04 -3.95 31.09
CA SER A 271 7.43 -3.38 32.37
C SER A 271 8.96 -3.35 32.54
N ASP A 272 9.47 -2.33 33.21
CA ASP A 272 10.90 -2.18 33.56
C ASP A 272 11.31 -3.01 34.79
N SER A 273 10.33 -3.57 35.48
CA SER A 273 10.51 -4.39 36.68
C SER A 273 9.52 -5.56 36.67
N LEU A 274 9.87 -6.64 37.37
CA LEU A 274 8.99 -7.79 37.49
C LEU A 274 8.80 -8.11 38.97
N LEU A 275 7.64 -7.67 39.49
CA LEU A 275 7.16 -8.05 40.81
C LEU A 275 6.03 -9.05 40.63
N GLU A 276 6.20 -10.22 41.22
CA GLU A 276 5.23 -11.30 41.17
C GLU A 276 4.85 -11.76 42.57
N LYS A 277 3.63 -12.28 42.69
CA LYS A 277 3.13 -12.92 43.89
C LYS A 277 2.76 -14.36 43.56
N ARG A 278 3.39 -15.31 44.25
CA ARG A 278 3.06 -16.74 44.18
C ARG A 278 1.63 -16.99 44.63
N ILE A 279 0.90 -17.70 43.79
CA ILE A 279 -0.52 -18.03 43.94
C ILE A 279 -0.76 -19.44 43.37
N THR A 280 -1.99 -19.91 43.39
CA THR A 280 -2.36 -21.21 42.82
C THR A 280 -3.56 -21.07 41.90
N SER A 281 -3.50 -21.73 40.75
CA SER A 281 -4.62 -21.79 39.81
C SER A 281 -4.93 -23.24 39.43
N PRO A 282 -6.19 -23.70 39.50
CA PRO A 282 -6.60 -24.99 38.97
C PRO A 282 -6.55 -25.04 37.44
N ILE A 283 -6.28 -26.23 36.92
CA ILE A 283 -6.47 -26.57 35.50
C ILE A 283 -7.97 -26.67 35.21
N THR A 284 -8.47 -25.78 34.35
CA THR A 284 -9.87 -25.76 33.90
C THR A 284 -10.10 -26.42 32.55
N LYS A 285 -9.02 -26.58 31.76
CA LYS A 285 -9.02 -27.33 30.50
C LYS A 285 -7.68 -28.02 30.35
N LEU A 286 -7.69 -29.28 29.90
CA LEU A 286 -6.49 -30.02 29.56
C LEU A 286 -6.81 -30.92 28.38
N THR A 287 -6.02 -30.79 27.33
CA THR A 287 -6.17 -31.60 26.11
C THR A 287 -4.81 -32.12 25.67
N GLN A 288 -4.82 -33.10 24.77
CA GLN A 288 -3.62 -33.61 24.12
C GLN A 288 -3.79 -33.41 22.62
N LYS A 289 -2.78 -32.81 21.99
CA LYS A 289 -2.70 -32.62 20.54
C LYS A 289 -1.32 -33.07 20.04
N ASP A 290 -1.19 -33.22 18.73
CA ASP A 290 0.10 -33.39 18.08
C ASP A 290 0.56 -32.05 17.49
N ALA A 291 1.86 -31.77 17.57
CA ALA A 291 2.51 -30.66 16.87
C ALA A 291 3.67 -31.22 16.03
N TYR A 292 3.92 -30.59 14.90
CA TYR A 292 4.98 -30.98 13.96
C TYR A 292 6.00 -29.87 13.76
N LYS A 293 5.89 -28.83 14.60
CA LYS A 293 6.85 -27.74 14.70
C LYS A 293 6.87 -27.26 16.14
N THR A 294 8.04 -27.32 16.77
CA THR A 294 8.29 -26.79 18.10
C THR A 294 9.56 -25.96 18.10
N ILE A 295 9.68 -25.06 19.07
CA ILE A 295 10.85 -24.24 19.32
C ILE A 295 11.51 -24.77 20.59
N ILE A 296 12.78 -25.13 20.47
CA ILE A 296 13.62 -25.59 21.56
C ILE A 296 14.47 -24.41 22.01
N VAL A 297 14.39 -24.06 23.30
CA VAL A 297 15.17 -22.98 23.92
C VAL A 297 16.12 -23.59 24.95
N ASN A 298 17.38 -23.13 24.96
CA ASN A 298 18.44 -23.56 25.86
C ASN A 298 18.54 -25.08 25.95
N ASP A 299 18.72 -25.72 24.80
CA ASP A 299 18.98 -27.15 24.65
C ASP A 299 17.92 -28.06 25.32
N GLY A 300 16.66 -27.63 25.29
CA GLY A 300 15.53 -28.38 25.83
C GLY A 300 15.02 -27.89 27.18
N LEU A 301 15.56 -26.80 27.72
CA LEU A 301 15.00 -26.14 28.90
C LEU A 301 13.53 -25.77 28.68
N LEU A 302 13.19 -25.26 27.51
CA LEU A 302 11.81 -25.14 27.05
C LEU A 302 11.66 -25.74 25.66
N GLU A 303 10.57 -26.47 25.44
CA GLU A 303 10.16 -26.86 24.11
C GLU A 303 8.63 -26.74 23.98
N ALA A 304 8.19 -25.85 23.09
CA ALA A 304 6.77 -25.58 22.91
C ALA A 304 6.45 -25.19 21.47
N THR A 305 5.16 -25.08 21.16
CA THR A 305 4.70 -24.55 19.86
C THR A 305 5.21 -23.11 19.64
N PRO A 306 5.49 -22.69 18.38
CA PRO A 306 6.01 -21.35 18.09
C PRO A 306 5.16 -20.20 18.64
N THR A 307 3.85 -20.38 18.75
CA THR A 307 2.90 -19.36 19.23
C THR A 307 2.77 -19.30 20.76
N HIS A 308 3.59 -20.07 21.49
CA HIS A 308 3.52 -20.08 22.95
C HIS A 308 3.95 -18.75 23.56
N LEU A 309 3.12 -18.17 24.43
CA LEU A 309 3.38 -16.89 25.07
C LEU A 309 4.39 -17.05 26.18
N GLN A 310 5.62 -16.63 25.91
CA GLN A 310 6.70 -16.70 26.87
C GLN A 310 7.00 -15.31 27.42
N LEU A 311 7.10 -15.20 28.74
CA LEU A 311 7.63 -14.02 29.41
C LEU A 311 9.14 -13.98 29.19
N ILE A 312 9.64 -12.87 28.66
CA ILE A 312 11.07 -12.62 28.49
C ILE A 312 11.42 -11.21 28.95
N GLN A 313 12.69 -10.97 29.23
CA GLN A 313 13.27 -9.64 29.29
C GLN A 313 14.20 -9.42 28.10
N ARG A 314 13.97 -8.33 27.36
CA ARG A 314 14.80 -7.87 26.24
C ARG A 314 14.94 -6.35 26.35
N ASP A 315 16.16 -5.85 26.18
CA ASP A 315 16.49 -4.43 26.33
C ASP A 315 16.03 -3.86 27.69
N ASP A 316 16.27 -4.59 28.77
CA ASP A 316 15.85 -4.29 30.15
C ASP A 316 14.33 -4.28 30.42
N PHE A 317 13.48 -4.45 29.40
CA PHE A 317 12.03 -4.53 29.56
C PHE A 317 11.49 -5.96 29.52
N TRP A 318 10.68 -6.30 30.52
CA TRP A 318 9.82 -7.48 30.56
C TRP A 318 8.65 -7.33 29.59
N ARG A 319 8.37 -8.38 28.83
CA ARG A 319 7.27 -8.45 27.87
C ARG A 319 6.91 -9.89 27.54
N PHE A 320 5.70 -10.11 27.04
CA PHE A 320 5.34 -11.37 26.42
C PHE A 320 5.65 -11.34 24.93
N ILE A 321 6.25 -12.41 24.41
CA ILE A 321 6.41 -12.65 22.98
C ILE A 321 6.05 -14.09 22.64
N ALA A 322 5.85 -14.38 21.36
CA ALA A 322 5.72 -15.75 20.92
C ALA A 322 7.08 -16.47 21.06
N LEU A 323 7.07 -17.73 21.47
CA LEU A 323 8.28 -18.54 21.66
C LEU A 323 9.11 -18.61 20.37
N GLY A 324 8.46 -18.58 19.20
CA GLY A 324 9.10 -18.52 17.89
C GLY A 324 9.86 -17.23 17.58
N ASP A 325 9.63 -16.16 18.35
CA ASP A 325 10.29 -14.86 18.22
C ASP A 325 11.39 -14.64 19.29
N ILE A 326 11.62 -15.64 20.15
CA ILE A 326 12.74 -15.64 21.10
C ILE A 326 14.06 -15.75 20.33
N GLN A 327 15.07 -15.03 20.81
CA GLN A 327 16.41 -15.04 20.26
C GLN A 327 17.45 -15.20 21.37
N ALA A 328 18.66 -15.61 21.00
CA ALA A 328 19.78 -15.60 21.92
C ALA A 328 20.04 -14.18 22.45
N GLY A 329 20.28 -14.06 23.75
CA GLY A 329 20.43 -12.78 24.45
C GLY A 329 19.15 -12.26 25.12
N ASP A 330 17.98 -12.84 24.81
CA ASP A 330 16.80 -12.65 25.67
C ASP A 330 17.05 -13.28 27.04
N ASN A 331 16.32 -12.83 28.05
CA ASN A 331 16.41 -13.40 29.39
C ASN A 331 15.09 -14.04 29.83
N LEU A 332 15.19 -15.17 30.54
CA LEU A 332 14.08 -15.91 31.13
C LEU A 332 14.02 -15.69 32.64
N TYR A 333 12.81 -15.67 33.19
CA TYR A 333 12.58 -15.56 34.63
C TYR A 333 12.32 -16.92 35.26
N THR A 334 13.13 -17.28 36.26
CA THR A 334 13.03 -18.57 36.94
C THR A 334 12.13 -18.50 38.17
N ILE A 335 11.72 -19.68 38.65
CA ILE A 335 10.99 -19.86 39.91
C ILE A 335 11.75 -19.41 41.16
N ASN A 336 13.08 -19.29 41.07
CA ASN A 336 13.92 -18.80 42.17
C ASN A 336 14.13 -17.28 42.12
N ASN A 337 13.42 -16.59 41.23
CA ASN A 337 13.55 -15.16 40.96
C ASN A 337 14.92 -14.79 40.36
N GLU A 338 15.59 -15.76 39.76
CA GLU A 338 16.84 -15.59 39.01
C GLU A 338 16.53 -15.29 37.55
N ILE A 339 17.38 -14.49 36.92
CA ILE A 339 17.33 -14.16 35.50
C ILE A 339 18.41 -14.98 34.81
N ILE A 340 18.03 -15.78 33.81
CA ILE A 340 18.95 -16.60 33.03
C ILE A 340 18.90 -16.22 31.55
N PRO A 341 20.03 -16.19 30.84
CA PRO A 341 20.03 -15.84 29.43
C PRO A 341 19.56 -17.01 28.55
N VAL A 342 18.95 -16.66 27.42
CA VAL A 342 18.74 -17.55 26.29
C VAL A 342 20.06 -17.65 25.53
N THR A 343 20.65 -18.84 25.52
CA THR A 343 21.92 -19.16 24.86
C THR A 343 21.72 -19.89 23.54
N SER A 344 20.61 -20.61 23.35
CA SER A 344 20.30 -21.33 22.12
C SER A 344 18.81 -21.33 21.81
N VAL A 345 18.48 -21.26 20.51
CA VAL A 345 17.12 -21.41 19.97
C VAL A 345 17.20 -22.30 18.73
N ALA A 346 16.43 -23.37 18.70
CA ALA A 346 16.39 -24.31 17.59
C ALA A 346 14.95 -24.65 17.20
N ILE A 347 14.74 -25.03 15.94
CA ILE A 347 13.45 -25.51 15.44
C ILE A 347 13.49 -27.03 15.37
N ASN A 348 12.50 -27.67 15.95
CA ASN A 348 12.23 -29.09 15.77
C ASN A 348 11.03 -29.26 14.84
N LEU A 349 11.18 -30.10 13.81
CA LEU A 349 10.14 -30.42 12.82
C LEU A 349 9.65 -31.88 12.94
N GLU A 350 10.14 -32.61 13.93
CA GLU A 350 9.62 -33.92 14.27
C GLU A 350 8.28 -33.81 14.98
N LYS A 351 7.47 -34.86 14.86
CA LYS A 351 6.19 -34.95 15.56
C LYS A 351 6.42 -35.02 17.07
N ARG A 352 5.81 -34.10 17.82
CA ARG A 352 5.78 -34.07 19.29
C ARG A 352 4.34 -34.08 19.78
N ARG A 353 4.07 -34.73 20.92
CA ARG A 353 2.77 -34.56 21.60
C ARG A 353 2.87 -33.31 22.46
N ILE A 354 1.82 -32.50 22.38
CA ILE A 354 1.71 -31.24 23.09
C ILE A 354 0.46 -31.23 23.97
N PHE A 355 0.52 -30.44 25.04
CA PHE A 355 -0.52 -30.41 26.07
C PHE A 355 -1.07 -29.00 26.26
N PRO A 356 -2.04 -28.58 25.43
CA PRO A 356 -2.81 -27.38 25.69
C PRO A 356 -3.56 -27.49 27.01
N LEU A 357 -3.31 -26.54 27.91
CA LEU A 357 -4.01 -26.41 29.19
C LEU A 357 -4.69 -25.04 29.32
N THR A 358 -5.53 -24.83 30.31
CA THR A 358 -6.06 -23.52 30.68
C THR A 358 -6.11 -23.45 32.20
N LEU A 359 -5.68 -22.32 32.77
CA LEU A 359 -5.73 -22.04 34.20
C LEU A 359 -6.74 -20.92 34.48
N ASN A 360 -7.30 -20.88 35.68
CA ASN A 360 -8.21 -19.81 36.12
C ASN A 360 -8.12 -19.70 37.65
N PRO A 361 -8.05 -18.51 38.27
CA PRO A 361 -8.17 -17.18 37.67
C PRO A 361 -6.91 -16.66 36.97
N PHE A 362 -5.75 -17.22 37.28
CA PHE A 362 -4.49 -16.75 36.71
C PHE A 362 -3.89 -17.73 35.72
N HIS A 363 -3.45 -17.23 34.59
CA HIS A 363 -3.02 -17.97 33.41
C HIS A 363 -1.51 -18.26 33.37
N THR A 364 -0.76 -17.75 34.34
CA THR A 364 0.68 -17.97 34.48
C THR A 364 0.98 -19.23 35.29
N TYR A 365 2.11 -19.87 34.99
CA TYR A 365 2.61 -21.04 35.72
C TYR A 365 4.10 -21.26 35.44
N PHE A 366 4.69 -22.27 36.09
CA PHE A 366 6.09 -22.62 35.93
C PHE A 366 6.26 -23.90 35.13
N ALA A 367 6.86 -23.79 33.95
CA ALA A 367 7.25 -24.90 33.09
C ALA A 367 8.78 -25.06 33.11
N ASN A 368 9.27 -26.23 33.50
CA ASN A 368 10.68 -26.49 33.80
C ASN A 368 11.30 -25.46 34.77
N GLY A 369 10.49 -24.86 35.63
CA GLY A 369 10.92 -23.80 36.55
C GLY A 369 11.03 -22.41 35.91
N ILE A 370 10.57 -22.20 34.68
CA ILE A 370 10.51 -20.89 34.01
C ILE A 370 9.07 -20.37 34.05
N LEU A 371 8.92 -19.10 34.43
CA LEU A 371 7.63 -18.43 34.42
C LEU A 371 7.13 -18.25 33.00
N THR A 372 5.95 -18.75 32.72
CA THR A 372 5.32 -18.64 31.41
C THR A 372 3.82 -18.34 31.54
N HIS A 373 3.16 -18.09 30.42
CA HIS A 373 1.74 -17.77 30.36
C HIS A 373 1.01 -18.70 29.38
N ASN A 374 -0.27 -18.93 29.62
CA ASN A 374 -1.11 -19.65 28.71
C ASN A 374 -2.55 -19.12 28.74
N TYR A 375 -3.03 -18.62 27.62
CA TYR A 375 -4.36 -18.04 27.52
C TYR A 375 -5.42 -19.09 27.14
N LYS A 376 -6.65 -18.89 27.62
CA LYS A 376 -7.82 -19.73 27.37
C LYS A 376 -8.14 -19.79 25.88
N GLU A 377 -8.19 -21.01 25.33
CA GLU A 377 -8.81 -21.27 24.04
C GLU A 377 -10.33 -21.02 24.18
N GLU A 378 -10.83 -19.93 23.56
CA GLU A 378 -12.28 -19.70 23.48
C GLU A 378 -12.92 -20.91 22.79
N GLU A 379 -13.94 -21.50 23.43
CA GLU A 379 -14.76 -22.51 22.77
C GLU A 379 -15.43 -21.84 21.59
N ASN A 380 -15.08 -22.27 20.39
CA ASN A 380 -15.77 -21.86 19.17
C ASN A 380 -17.24 -22.30 19.32
N PRO A 381 -18.21 -21.37 19.45
CA PRO A 381 -19.57 -21.73 19.84
C PRO A 381 -20.40 -22.26 18.66
N ASN A 382 -19.79 -22.77 17.59
CA ASN A 382 -20.51 -23.36 16.48
C ASN A 382 -19.85 -24.65 15.97
N PRO A 383 -20.56 -25.79 16.00
CA PRO A 383 -20.10 -27.08 15.51
C PRO A 383 -19.97 -27.15 13.97
#